data_AF-A0A367K0Z8-F1
#
_entry.id   AF-A0A367K0Z8-F1
#
_cell.length_a   1.000
_cell.length_b   1.000
_cell.length_c   1.000
_cell.angle_alpha   90.00
_cell.angle_beta   90.00
_cell.angle_gamma   90.00
#
_symmetry.space_group_name_H-M   'P 1'
#
loop_
_entity.id
_entity.type
_entity.pdbx_description
1 polymer ?
#
loop_
_entity_poly.entity_id
_entity_poly.type
_entity_poly.pdbx_seq_one_letter_code
_entity_poly.pdbx_strand_id
1 'polypeptide(L)'
;MVRDALQALYPDHEFTIEAMSTLGDNILDKALSKIGEKALFTKELEVALANNKVDFVVHCLKDLPTMLPPGMTLGAIMEREDPSDALVLNERNKGKTIKDLPSGSVIGTSSLRRVAQLK
;
A
#
# COMPACT_ATOMS: atom_id res chain seq x y z
N MET A 1 -12.61 6.95 -2.79
CA MET A 1 -13.10 5.56 -2.96
C MET A 1 -13.97 5.11 -1.79
N VAL A 2 -13.39 4.70 -0.65
CA VAL A 2 -14.19 4.21 0.51
C VAL A 2 -15.22 5.24 0.98
N ARG A 3 -14.78 6.48 1.25
CA ARG A 3 -15.67 7.58 1.67
C ARG A 3 -16.81 7.77 0.67
N ASP A 4 -16.51 7.84 -0.62
CA ASP A 4 -17.51 8.13 -1.65
C ASP A 4 -18.54 6.97 -1.76
N ALA A 5 -18.09 5.73 -1.62
CA ALA A 5 -18.97 4.56 -1.56
C ALA A 5 -19.89 4.59 -0.33
N LEU A 6 -19.34 4.96 0.84
CA LEU A 6 -20.12 5.12 2.07
C LEU A 6 -21.10 6.29 1.98
N GLN A 7 -20.69 7.43 1.44
CA GLN A 7 -21.56 8.60 1.25
C GLN A 7 -22.73 8.30 0.31
N ALA A 8 -22.50 7.49 -0.74
CA ALA A 8 -23.56 7.08 -1.64
C ALA A 8 -24.61 6.19 -0.96
N LEU A 9 -24.19 5.36 0.02
CA LEU A 9 -25.08 4.48 0.79
C LEU A 9 -25.76 5.20 1.96
N TYR A 10 -25.09 6.19 2.56
CA TYR A 10 -25.55 6.95 3.70
C TYR A 10 -25.41 8.46 3.44
N PRO A 11 -26.29 9.05 2.60
CA PRO A 11 -26.15 10.44 2.15
C PRO A 11 -26.22 11.47 3.28
N ASP A 12 -26.97 11.17 4.34
CA ASP A 12 -27.16 12.06 5.49
C ASP A 12 -26.06 11.90 6.57
N HIS A 13 -25.13 10.95 6.39
CA HIS A 13 -24.01 10.75 7.32
C HIS A 13 -22.79 11.53 6.84
N GLU A 14 -22.08 12.16 7.77
CA GLU A 14 -20.83 12.86 7.49
C GLU A 14 -19.64 11.94 7.70
N PHE A 15 -18.79 11.80 6.69
CA PHE A 15 -17.57 10.99 6.76
C PHE A 15 -16.33 11.88 6.67
N THR A 16 -15.67 12.10 7.81
CA THR A 16 -14.44 12.90 7.92
C THR A 16 -13.20 12.06 7.63
N ILE A 17 -12.22 12.63 6.94
CA ILE A 17 -10.94 11.97 6.64
C ILE A 17 -9.87 12.50 7.60
N GLU A 18 -9.33 11.62 8.44
CA GLU A 18 -8.18 11.89 9.29
C GLU A 18 -6.92 11.32 8.62
N ALA A 19 -5.99 12.18 8.21
CA ALA A 19 -4.74 11.78 7.58
C ALA A 19 -3.62 11.64 8.62
N MET A 20 -2.85 10.56 8.55
CA MET A 20 -1.74 10.28 9.46
C MET A 20 -0.50 9.86 8.67
N SER A 21 0.69 10.22 9.18
CA SER A 21 1.97 9.75 8.65
C SER A 21 2.43 8.53 9.44
N THR A 22 2.93 7.53 8.72
CA THR A 22 3.45 6.28 9.27
C THR A 22 4.98 6.27 9.27
N LEU A 23 5.59 5.38 10.04
CA LEU A 23 7.05 5.21 10.00
C LEU A 23 7.56 4.91 8.58
N GLY A 24 6.81 4.09 7.82
CA GLY A 24 7.12 3.75 6.44
C GLY A 24 7.14 4.94 5.47
N ASP A 25 6.38 6.00 5.75
CA ASP A 25 6.40 7.23 4.95
C ASP A 25 7.66 8.08 5.20
N ASN A 26 8.22 7.96 6.40
CA ASN A 26 9.37 8.75 6.82
C ASN A 26 10.72 8.11 6.42
N ILE A 27 10.76 6.79 6.22
CA ILE A 27 11.97 6.06 5.83
C ILE A 27 12.00 5.86 4.31
N LEU A 28 12.58 6.83 3.60
CA LEU A 28 12.67 6.82 2.13
C LEU A 28 14.05 6.40 1.59
N ASP A 29 15.09 6.40 2.44
CA ASP A 29 16.49 6.23 2.07
C ASP A 29 17.00 4.78 2.21
N LYS A 30 16.17 3.88 2.76
CA LYS A 30 16.55 2.48 3.02
C LYS A 30 15.58 1.53 2.32
N ALA A 31 16.14 0.43 1.80
CA ALA A 31 15.33 -0.65 1.25
C ALA A 31 14.47 -1.26 2.36
N LEU A 32 13.17 -1.43 2.10
CA LEU A 32 12.20 -2.03 3.04
C LEU A 32 12.67 -3.40 3.57
N SER A 33 13.35 -4.20 2.74
CA SER A 33 13.91 -5.50 3.15
C SER A 33 14.97 -5.43 4.25
N LYS A 34 15.58 -4.25 4.48
CA LYS A 34 16.55 -4.02 5.55
C LYS A 34 15.92 -3.46 6.82
N ILE A 35 14.64 -3.10 6.78
CA ILE A 35 13.90 -2.59 7.92
C ILE A 35 13.20 -3.79 8.56
N GLY A 36 13.77 -4.30 9.66
CA GLY A 36 13.28 -5.50 10.34
C GLY A 36 11.98 -5.31 11.13
N GLU A 37 11.27 -4.20 10.92
CA GLU A 37 10.05 -3.87 11.63
C GLU A 37 8.82 -4.38 10.88
N LYS A 38 8.00 -5.17 11.58
CA LYS A 38 6.65 -5.52 11.15
C LYS A 38 5.74 -4.30 11.37
N ALA A 39 4.69 -4.15 10.55
CA ALA A 39 3.69 -3.08 10.68
C ALA A 39 4.19 -1.63 10.38
N LEU A 40 5.21 -1.49 9.53
CA LEU A 40 5.78 -0.20 9.10
C LEU A 40 4.76 0.85 8.64
N PHE A 41 3.68 0.39 8.02
CA PHE A 41 2.64 1.24 7.44
C PHE A 41 1.32 1.17 8.19
N THR A 42 1.20 0.36 9.25
CA THR A 42 -0.11 0.14 9.93
C THR A 42 -0.11 0.59 11.38
N LYS A 43 1.04 0.61 12.05
CA LYS A 43 1.15 0.85 13.49
C LYS A 43 0.50 2.14 13.97
N GLU A 44 0.77 3.28 13.33
CA GLU A 44 0.21 4.56 13.77
C GLU A 44 -1.32 4.60 13.64
N LEU A 45 -1.84 3.99 12.59
CA LEU A 45 -3.28 3.92 12.30
C LEU A 45 -3.98 2.95 13.26
N GLU A 46 -3.36 1.80 13.55
CA GLU A 46 -3.79 0.85 14.57
C GLU A 46 -3.87 1.50 15.96
N VAL A 47 -2.88 2.32 16.33
CA VAL A 47 -2.88 3.09 17.58
C VAL A 47 -4.00 4.13 17.61
N ALA A 48 -4.30 4.78 16.48
CA ALA A 48 -5.41 5.73 16.41
C ALA A 48 -6.76 5.02 16.57
N LEU A 49 -6.95 3.87 15.92
CA LEU A 49 -8.14 3.05 16.06
C LEU A 49 -8.32 2.55 17.50
N ALA A 50 -7.27 2.03 18.12
CA ALA A 50 -7.31 1.54 19.51
C ALA A 50 -7.62 2.63 20.54
N ASN A 51 -7.24 3.88 20.25
CA ASN A 51 -7.52 5.03 21.11
C ASN A 51 -8.85 5.73 20.78
N ASN A 52 -9.69 5.14 19.92
CA ASN A 52 -10.95 5.73 19.45
C ASN A 52 -10.78 7.14 18.84
N LYS A 53 -9.63 7.40 18.21
CA LYS A 53 -9.40 8.65 17.44
C LYS A 53 -10.06 8.60 16.07
N VAL A 54 -10.21 7.39 15.53
CA VAL A 54 -10.89 7.09 14.27
C VAL A 54 -11.76 5.87 14.48
N ASP A 55 -12.85 5.76 13.72
CA ASP A 55 -13.79 4.63 13.82
C ASP A 55 -13.38 3.44 12.96
N PHE A 56 -12.67 3.69 11.86
CA PHE A 56 -12.10 2.65 11.00
C PHE A 56 -10.88 3.17 10.24
N VAL A 57 -10.10 2.23 9.69
CA VAL A 57 -8.88 2.52 8.92
C VAL A 57 -9.02 1.92 7.53
N VAL A 58 -8.51 2.63 6.52
CA VAL A 58 -8.44 2.18 5.14
C VAL A 58 -6.99 1.88 4.77
N HIS A 59 -6.75 0.68 4.22
CA HIS A 59 -5.42 0.22 3.82
C HIS A 59 -5.40 -0.44 2.45
N CYS A 60 -4.24 -0.39 1.79
CA CYS A 60 -3.92 -1.36 0.75
C CYS A 60 -3.81 -2.75 1.40
N LEU A 61 -4.60 -3.71 0.94
CA LEU A 61 -4.65 -5.05 1.54
C LEU A 61 -3.29 -5.77 1.53
N LYS A 62 -2.42 -5.47 0.56
CA LYS A 62 -1.06 -6.02 0.47
C LYS A 62 -0.13 -5.60 1.61
N ASP A 63 -0.45 -4.50 2.29
CA ASP A 63 0.39 -3.89 3.32
C ASP A 63 -0.11 -4.25 4.74
N LEU A 64 -1.26 -4.93 4.86
CA LEU A 64 -1.75 -5.45 6.13
C LEU A 64 -0.97 -6.70 6.57
N PRO A 65 -0.68 -6.85 7.88
CA PRO A 65 -0.09 -8.07 8.39
C PRO A 65 -1.08 -9.24 8.27
N THR A 66 -0.56 -10.45 8.10
CA THR A 66 -1.39 -11.66 8.03
C THR A 66 -2.12 -11.97 9.34
N MET A 67 -1.57 -11.52 10.45
CA MET A 67 -2.18 -11.56 11.77
C MET A 67 -2.45 -10.13 12.22
N LEU A 68 -3.73 -9.78 12.38
CA LEU A 68 -4.12 -8.48 12.89
C LEU A 68 -3.88 -8.38 14.40
N PRO A 69 -3.64 -7.17 14.94
CA PRO A 69 -3.55 -6.97 16.38
C PRO A 69 -4.82 -7.42 17.10
N PRO A 70 -4.72 -7.87 18.37
CA PRO A 70 -5.88 -8.20 19.18
C PRO A 70 -6.89 -7.04 19.24
N GLY A 71 -8.18 -7.37 19.14
CA GLY A 71 -9.25 -6.37 19.15
C GLY A 71 -9.50 -5.69 17.79
N MET A 72 -8.74 -6.04 16.76
CA MET A 72 -8.93 -5.55 15.39
C MET A 72 -9.38 -6.67 14.46
N THR A 73 -10.13 -6.30 13.43
CA THR A 73 -10.60 -7.23 12.39
C THR A 73 -10.66 -6.54 11.04
N LEU A 74 -10.64 -7.33 9.96
CA LEU A 74 -10.85 -6.85 8.61
C LEU A 74 -12.36 -6.67 8.39
N GLY A 75 -12.86 -5.44 8.54
CA GLY A 75 -14.30 -5.16 8.47
C GLY A 75 -14.89 -5.21 7.06
N ALA A 76 -14.11 -4.91 6.03
CA ALA A 76 -14.56 -4.94 4.64
C ALA A 76 -13.38 -5.14 3.67
N ILE A 77 -13.68 -5.68 2.50
CA ILE A 77 -12.78 -5.71 1.34
C ILE A 77 -13.57 -5.11 0.17
N MET A 78 -13.05 -4.04 -0.42
CA MET A 78 -13.66 -3.43 -1.60
C MET A 78 -13.49 -4.31 -2.85
N GLU A 79 -14.26 -4.01 -3.90
CA GLU A 79 -14.01 -4.58 -5.21
C GLU A 79 -12.55 -4.38 -5.64
N ARG A 80 -11.94 -5.45 -6.17
CA ARG A 80 -10.51 -5.50 -6.45
C ARG A 80 -10.22 -4.83 -7.79
N GLU A 81 -9.35 -3.82 -7.77
CA GLU A 81 -8.77 -3.26 -9.00
C GLU A 81 -7.79 -4.24 -9.68
N ASP A 82 -7.29 -3.86 -10.87
CA ASP A 82 -6.30 -4.65 -11.61
C ASP A 82 -5.08 -4.97 -10.72
N PRO A 83 -4.83 -6.26 -10.40
CA PRO A 83 -3.74 -6.65 -9.52
C PRO A 83 -2.38 -6.75 -10.23
N SER A 84 -2.31 -6.44 -11.53
CA SER A 84 -1.12 -6.64 -12.35
C SER A 84 0.02 -5.70 -11.98
N ASP A 85 1.26 -6.18 -12.14
CA ASP A 85 2.42 -5.30 -12.11
C ASP A 85 2.52 -4.52 -13.42
N ALA A 86 2.79 -3.21 -13.34
CA ALA A 86 3.00 -2.36 -14.50
C ALA A 86 4.50 -2.10 -14.77
N LEU A 87 4.87 -2.05 -16.05
CA LEU A 87 6.19 -1.61 -16.47
C LEU A 87 6.15 -0.12 -16.80
N VAL A 88 6.87 0.69 -16.01
CA VAL A 88 7.06 2.11 -16.29
C VAL A 88 8.46 2.32 -16.86
N LEU A 89 8.53 2.88 -18.06
CA LEU A 89 9.78 3.12 -18.77
C LEU A 89 10.04 4.62 -18.90
N ASN A 90 11.32 4.98 -18.89
CA ASN A 90 11.74 6.31 -19.32
C ASN A 90 11.36 6.51 -20.81
N GLU A 91 11.02 7.73 -21.20
CA GLU A 91 10.61 8.09 -22.57
C GLU A 91 11.58 7.57 -23.66
N ARG A 92 12.89 7.53 -23.38
CA ARG A 92 13.89 6.96 -24.33
C ARG A 92 13.68 5.48 -24.67
N ASN A 93 12.89 4.77 -23.86
CA ASN A 93 12.54 3.37 -24.01
C ASN A 93 11.03 3.17 -24.28
N LYS A 94 10.32 4.22 -24.71
CA LYS A 94 8.88 4.14 -25.01
C LYS A 94 8.58 3.02 -26.01
N GLY A 95 7.51 2.26 -25.74
CA GLY A 95 7.06 1.14 -26.57
C GLY A 95 7.86 -0.15 -26.43
N LYS A 96 8.92 -0.16 -25.61
CA LYS A 96 9.69 -1.37 -25.31
C LYS A 96 9.02 -2.20 -24.22
N THR A 97 9.31 -3.49 -24.22
CA THR A 97 9.04 -4.41 -23.12
C THR A 97 10.33 -4.70 -22.35
N ILE A 98 10.24 -5.44 -21.25
CA ILE A 98 11.43 -5.90 -20.50
C ILE A 98 12.41 -6.65 -21.40
N LYS A 99 11.91 -7.44 -22.36
CA LYS A 99 12.74 -8.24 -23.28
C LYS A 99 13.51 -7.39 -24.29
N ASP A 100 13.01 -6.19 -24.58
CA ASP A 100 13.62 -5.28 -25.56
C ASP A 100 14.67 -4.35 -24.93
N LEU A 101 14.84 -4.42 -23.60
CA LEU A 101 15.84 -3.62 -22.91
C LEU A 101 17.24 -4.17 -23.17
N PRO A 102 18.24 -3.32 -23.47
CA PRO A 102 19.63 -3.75 -23.61
C PRO A 102 20.12 -4.52 -22.39
N SER A 103 20.97 -5.51 -22.60
CA SER A 103 21.65 -6.21 -21.50
C SER A 103 22.38 -5.21 -20.60
N GLY A 104 22.31 -5.42 -19.29
CA GLY A 104 22.83 -4.49 -18.28
C GLY A 104 21.91 -3.30 -17.95
N SER A 105 20.70 -3.24 -18.52
CA SER A 105 19.69 -2.24 -18.12
C SER A 105 19.32 -2.36 -16.64
N VAL A 106 19.18 -1.21 -15.97
CA VAL A 106 18.81 -1.14 -14.55
C VAL A 106 17.29 -1.04 -14.40
N ILE A 107 16.69 -1.94 -13.61
CA ILE A 107 15.27 -1.91 -13.24
C ILE A 107 15.17 -1.54 -11.75
N GLY A 108 14.47 -0.44 -11.44
CA GLY A 108 14.27 0.01 -10.07
C GLY A 108 13.06 -0.66 -9.41
N THR A 109 13.29 -1.48 -8.39
CA THR A 109 12.23 -1.97 -7.50
C THR A 109 12.80 -2.39 -6.14
N SER A 110 12.08 -2.09 -5.06
CA SER A 110 12.40 -2.56 -3.70
C SER A 110 11.69 -3.87 -3.33
N SER A 111 10.80 -4.38 -4.19
CA SER A 111 10.03 -5.59 -3.94
C SER A 111 10.87 -6.84 -4.22
N LEU A 112 11.18 -7.61 -3.18
CA LEU A 112 11.88 -8.89 -3.34
C LEU A 112 11.13 -9.86 -4.26
N ARG A 113 9.79 -9.84 -4.24
CA ARG A 113 8.95 -10.63 -5.15
C ARG A 113 9.25 -10.30 -6.61
N ARG A 114 9.24 -9.01 -6.97
CA ARG A 114 9.50 -8.56 -8.34
C ARG A 114 10.95 -8.86 -8.74
N VAL A 115 11.91 -8.63 -7.84
CA VAL A 115 13.33 -8.97 -8.09
C VAL A 115 13.49 -10.46 -8.41
N ALA A 116 12.85 -11.36 -7.65
CA ALA A 116 12.94 -12.79 -7.87
C ALA A 116 12.29 -13.27 -9.17
N GLN A 117 11.30 -12.53 -9.70
CA GLN A 117 10.63 -12.85 -10.96
C GLN A 117 11.33 -12.26 -12.20
N LEU A 118 12.12 -11.20 -12.02
CA LEU A 118 12.83 -10.49 -13.09
C LEU A 118 14.27 -11.01 -13.31
N LYS A 119 14.83 -11.70 -12.32
CA LYS A 119 16.14 -12.35 -12.39
C LYS A 119 16.00 -13.78 -12.89
#